data_AF-Q9APC3-F1
#
_entry.id   AF-Q9APC3-F1
#
_cell.length_a   1.000
_cell.length_b   1.000
_cell.length_c   1.000
_cell.angle_alpha   90.00
_cell.angle_beta   90.00
_cell.angle_gamma   90.00
#
_symmetry.space_group_name_H-M   'P 1'
#
loop_
_entity.id
_entity.type
_entity.pdbx_description
1 polymer ?
#
loop_
_entity_poly.entity_id
_entity_poly.type
_entity_poly.pdbx_seq_one_letter_code
_entity_poly.pdbx_strand_id
1 'polypeptide(L)'
;IPEENLHAMIQQCAEIKYPMDIASLGDLSNVYLAGHPKHPGKRSSSVSGDTQIAEVKTRHEDLTPQQEVNEKLVEAIMEYDGDKAIEWTKKGLERGMTAQEIVFDGLSLGMKIVGDMYERNERFVTDMLKAAKTMDKAMPILTPLLEAAGGGDGPTGTVVVGLVRGNTQDIGKNLVCLMLKANGFKVIDMGKNV
;
A
#
# COMPACT_ATOMS: atom_id res chain seq x y z
N ILE A 1 -25.23 -13.73 18.49
CA ILE A 1 -26.14 -12.62 18.14
C ILE A 1 -27.26 -13.25 17.33
N PRO A 2 -28.54 -13.10 17.72
CA PRO A 2 -29.66 -13.58 16.91
C PRO A 2 -29.55 -13.04 15.47
N GLU A 3 -29.95 -13.82 14.46
CA GLU A 3 -29.76 -13.47 13.03
C GLU A 3 -30.29 -12.07 12.68
N GLU A 4 -31.43 -11.69 13.24
CA GLU A 4 -32.03 -10.35 13.08
C GLU A 4 -31.13 -9.22 13.58
N ASN A 5 -30.45 -9.42 14.70
CA ASN A 5 -29.57 -8.42 15.30
C ASN A 5 -28.28 -8.26 14.49
N LEU A 6 -27.86 -9.29 13.73
CA LEU A 6 -26.69 -9.22 12.86
C LEU A 6 -27.01 -8.51 11.54
N HIS A 7 -28.19 -8.77 10.97
CA HIS A 7 -28.72 -8.04 9.82
C HIS A 7 -28.86 -6.55 10.13
N ALA A 8 -29.44 -6.20 11.28
CA ALA A 8 -29.57 -4.81 11.70
C ALA A 8 -28.20 -4.11 11.84
N MET A 9 -27.19 -4.82 12.37
CA MET A 9 -25.84 -4.29 12.54
C MET A 9 -25.13 -4.08 11.18
N ILE A 10 -25.25 -5.04 10.25
CA ILE A 10 -24.74 -4.93 8.88
C ILE A 10 -25.40 -3.76 8.16
N GLN A 11 -26.71 -3.60 8.32
CA GLN A 11 -27.48 -2.52 7.70
C GLN A 11 -27.09 -1.14 8.27
N GLN A 12 -26.91 -1.01 9.59
CA GLN A 12 -26.37 0.20 10.20
C GLN A 12 -24.94 0.51 9.71
N CYS A 13 -24.07 -0.50 9.60
CA CYS A 13 -22.73 -0.32 9.07
C CYS A 13 -22.72 0.09 7.58
N ALA A 14 -23.67 -0.41 6.79
CA ALA A 14 -23.86 -0.03 5.40
C ALA A 14 -24.38 1.40 5.26
N GLU A 15 -25.32 1.84 6.11
CA GLU A 15 -25.89 3.20 6.07
C GLU A 15 -24.88 4.28 6.48
N ILE A 16 -23.96 3.98 7.40
CA ILE A 16 -23.10 5.01 8.02
C ILE A 16 -21.89 5.41 7.17
N LYS A 17 -21.38 4.55 6.27
CA LYS A 17 -20.06 4.81 5.63
C LYS A 17 -20.08 4.95 4.12
N TYR A 18 -20.92 4.20 3.41
CA TYR A 18 -21.11 4.29 1.96
C TYR A 18 -22.51 3.77 1.65
N PRO A 19 -23.45 4.56 1.08
CA PRO A 19 -24.76 4.04 0.70
C PRO A 19 -24.55 2.92 -0.34
N MET A 20 -24.57 1.69 0.13
CA MET A 20 -24.36 0.50 -0.68
C MET A 20 -25.75 0.11 -1.19
N ASP A 21 -25.91 0.00 -2.51
CA ASP A 21 -27.16 -0.48 -3.09
C ASP A 21 -27.31 -1.97 -2.76
N ILE A 22 -28.04 -2.28 -1.70
CA ILE A 22 -28.22 -3.65 -1.20
C ILE A 22 -28.90 -4.53 -2.29
N ALA A 23 -29.71 -3.93 -3.17
CA ALA A 23 -30.32 -4.66 -4.27
C ALA A 23 -29.31 -5.05 -5.37
N SER A 24 -28.20 -4.31 -5.50
CA SER A 24 -27.12 -4.61 -6.45
C SER A 24 -26.20 -5.75 -6.00
N LEU A 25 -26.25 -6.17 -4.74
CA LEU A 25 -25.41 -7.23 -4.18
C LEU A 25 -25.84 -8.65 -4.59
N GLY A 26 -27.01 -8.79 -5.23
CA GLY A 26 -27.50 -10.08 -5.73
C GLY A 26 -27.99 -11.02 -4.62
N ASP A 27 -27.99 -12.32 -4.90
CA ASP A 27 -28.44 -13.34 -3.94
C ASP A 27 -27.39 -13.58 -2.84
N LEU A 28 -27.71 -13.13 -1.63
CA LEU A 28 -26.85 -13.25 -0.45
C LEU A 28 -27.05 -14.55 0.34
N SER A 29 -27.92 -15.46 -0.12
CA SER A 29 -28.20 -16.73 0.58
C SER A 29 -26.99 -17.67 0.72
N ASN A 30 -25.95 -17.45 -0.09
CA ASN A 30 -24.69 -18.19 -0.08
C ASN A 30 -23.51 -17.39 0.51
N VAL A 31 -23.77 -16.22 1.12
CA VAL A 31 -22.74 -15.43 1.81
C VAL A 31 -22.67 -15.88 3.27
N TYR A 32 -21.66 -16.67 3.58
CA TYR A 32 -21.40 -17.14 4.93
C TYR A 32 -20.34 -16.26 5.61
N LEU A 33 -20.45 -16.04 6.92
CA LEU A 33 -19.45 -15.34 7.71
C LEU A 33 -18.32 -16.27 8.18
N ALA A 34 -17.14 -15.70 8.44
CA ALA A 34 -15.96 -16.44 8.88
C ALA A 34 -16.30 -17.26 10.15
N GLY A 35 -16.05 -18.58 10.09
CA GLY A 35 -16.40 -19.55 11.15
C GLY A 35 -17.65 -20.38 10.88
N HIS A 36 -18.47 -20.03 9.89
CA HIS A 36 -19.59 -20.87 9.45
C HIS A 36 -19.10 -22.11 8.67
N PRO A 37 -19.70 -23.31 8.83
CA PRO A 37 -19.22 -24.54 8.17
C PRO A 37 -19.17 -24.49 6.64
N LYS A 38 -20.01 -23.65 6.03
CA LYS A 38 -20.06 -23.42 4.59
C LYS A 38 -19.22 -22.22 4.11
N HIS A 39 -18.49 -21.55 5.01
CA HIS A 39 -17.60 -20.46 4.62
C HIS A 39 -16.43 -21.03 3.80
N PRO A 40 -16.07 -20.44 2.65
CA PRO A 40 -15.03 -20.94 1.73
C PRO A 40 -13.59 -20.85 2.29
N GLY A 41 -13.41 -20.73 3.61
CA GLY A 41 -12.11 -20.53 4.26
C GLY A 41 -11.56 -19.10 4.15
N LYS A 42 -10.41 -18.85 4.79
CA LYS A 42 -9.67 -17.59 4.63
C LYS A 42 -8.99 -17.62 3.25
N ARG A 43 -9.00 -16.50 2.52
CA ARG A 43 -8.19 -16.38 1.31
C ARG A 43 -6.72 -16.62 1.68
N SER A 44 -5.98 -17.32 0.83
CA SER A 44 -4.54 -17.41 0.96
C SER A 44 -3.95 -16.00 0.90
N SER A 45 -2.93 -15.73 1.72
CA SER A 45 -2.22 -14.45 1.68
C SER A 45 -1.79 -14.14 0.24
N SER A 46 -2.05 -12.93 -0.22
CA SER A 46 -1.64 -12.45 -1.53
C SER A 46 -0.12 -12.43 -1.69
N VAL A 47 0.61 -12.57 -0.58
CA VAL A 47 2.07 -12.57 -0.49
C VAL A 47 2.66 -13.95 -0.14
N SER A 48 1.85 -15.02 -0.19
CA SER A 48 2.29 -16.38 0.18
C SER A 48 3.41 -16.97 -0.69
N GLY A 49 3.66 -16.43 -1.90
CA GLY A 49 4.83 -16.75 -2.74
C GLY A 49 5.96 -15.71 -2.67
N ASP A 50 5.80 -14.71 -1.82
CA ASP A 50 6.66 -13.56 -1.58
C ASP A 50 8.04 -13.87 -0.96
N THR A 51 9.07 -14.29 -1.71
CA THR A 51 10.39 -14.63 -1.13
C THR A 51 11.00 -13.51 -0.28
N GLN A 52 10.72 -12.24 -0.61
CA GLN A 52 11.23 -11.10 0.15
C GLN A 52 10.62 -11.01 1.55
N ILE A 53 9.34 -11.39 1.73
CA ILE A 53 8.69 -11.37 3.05
C ILE A 53 9.16 -12.52 3.93
N ALA A 54 9.45 -13.68 3.32
CA ALA A 54 9.97 -14.84 4.05
C ALA A 54 11.36 -14.56 4.64
N GLU A 55 12.22 -13.85 3.91
CA GLU A 55 13.60 -13.58 4.32
C GLU A 55 13.74 -12.56 5.46
N VAL A 56 12.83 -11.58 5.57
CA VAL A 56 12.85 -10.56 6.63
C VAL A 56 12.73 -11.16 8.04
N LYS A 57 12.12 -12.35 8.19
CA LYS A 57 11.96 -13.01 9.49
C LYS A 57 13.23 -13.68 10.03
N THR A 58 14.28 -13.82 9.24
CA THR A 58 15.45 -14.65 9.58
C THR A 58 16.76 -14.02 9.10
N ARG A 59 17.20 -12.88 9.62
CA ARG A 59 18.59 -12.41 9.45
C ARG A 59 19.14 -11.73 10.70
N HIS A 60 20.21 -12.31 11.23
CA HIS A 60 21.15 -11.73 12.18
C HIS A 60 22.54 -12.13 11.67
N GLU A 61 23.17 -11.31 10.81
CA GLU A 61 24.62 -11.13 10.62
C GLU A 61 24.93 -10.33 9.33
N ASP A 62 25.88 -9.38 9.46
CA ASP A 62 26.49 -8.47 8.48
C ASP A 62 25.61 -7.91 7.35
N LEU A 63 24.71 -6.99 7.74
CA LEU A 63 23.90 -6.21 6.82
C LEU A 63 24.76 -5.19 6.06
N THR A 64 24.62 -5.16 4.74
CA THR A 64 25.17 -4.06 3.94
C THR A 64 24.53 -2.72 4.36
N PRO A 65 25.21 -1.57 4.17
CA PRO A 65 24.64 -0.27 4.53
C PRO A 65 23.30 0.03 3.85
N GLN A 66 23.01 -0.56 2.69
CA GLN A 66 21.72 -0.40 2.00
C GLN A 66 20.63 -1.28 2.63
N GLN A 67 20.97 -2.54 2.97
CA GLN A 67 20.03 -3.44 3.65
C GLN A 67 19.65 -2.92 5.04
N GLU A 68 20.60 -2.35 5.78
CA GLU A 68 20.30 -1.71 7.08
C GLU A 68 19.26 -0.59 6.93
N VAL A 69 19.40 0.26 5.89
CA VAL A 69 18.42 1.33 5.61
C VAL A 69 17.06 0.73 5.29
N ASN A 70 17.00 -0.29 4.44
CA ASN A 70 15.75 -0.94 4.06
C ASN A 70 15.04 -1.56 5.27
N GLU A 71 15.76 -2.29 6.12
CA GLU A 71 15.19 -2.87 7.34
C GLU A 71 14.68 -1.81 8.29
N LYS A 72 15.42 -0.71 8.47
CA LYS A 72 15.01 0.39 9.35
C LYS A 72 13.81 1.17 8.80
N LEU A 73 13.68 1.30 7.48
CA LEU A 73 12.49 1.85 6.85
C LEU A 73 11.28 0.93 7.03
N VAL A 74 11.46 -0.38 6.88
CA VAL A 74 10.43 -1.39 7.15
C VAL A 74 9.97 -1.33 8.61
N GLU A 75 10.90 -1.26 9.55
CA GLU A 75 10.64 -1.10 11.00
C GLU A 75 9.85 0.18 11.27
N ALA A 76 10.25 1.32 10.70
CA ALA A 76 9.57 2.59 10.86
C ALA A 76 8.10 2.52 10.39
N ILE A 77 7.82 1.81 9.29
CA ILE A 77 6.45 1.59 8.80
C ILE A 77 5.65 0.69 9.76
N MET A 78 6.24 -0.39 10.26
CA MET A 78 5.57 -1.32 11.20
C MET A 78 5.26 -0.70 12.57
N GLU A 79 6.11 0.22 13.02
CA GLU A 79 5.94 0.99 14.26
C GLU A 79 5.12 2.27 14.10
N TYR A 80 4.79 2.64 12.86
CA TYR A 80 4.11 3.87 12.49
C TYR A 80 4.89 5.15 12.83
N ASP A 81 6.21 5.07 12.86
CA ASP A 81 7.08 6.18 13.20
C ASP A 81 7.48 6.98 11.95
N GLY A 82 6.77 8.09 11.75
CA GLY A 82 7.00 8.99 10.63
C GLY A 82 8.32 9.74 10.66
N ASP A 83 8.87 9.97 11.85
CA ASP A 83 10.07 10.77 12.01
C ASP A 83 11.29 9.89 11.74
N LYS A 84 11.26 8.63 12.21
CA LYS A 84 12.20 7.58 11.78
C LYS A 84 12.18 7.37 10.27
N ALA A 85 11.00 7.32 9.65
CA ALA A 85 10.88 7.14 8.20
C ALA A 85 11.60 8.28 7.43
N ILE A 86 11.45 9.53 7.88
CA ILE A 86 12.17 10.69 7.32
C ILE A 86 13.68 10.58 7.53
N GLU A 87 14.11 10.22 8.75
CA GLU A 87 15.52 10.11 9.11
C GLU A 87 16.24 9.07 8.23
N TRP A 88 15.69 7.87 8.14
CA TRP A 88 16.29 6.79 7.36
C TRP A 88 16.19 7.00 5.86
N THR A 89 15.16 7.72 5.39
CA THR A 89 15.08 8.16 3.99
C THR A 89 16.26 9.08 3.65
N LYS A 90 16.57 10.05 4.51
CA LYS A 90 17.72 10.95 4.30
C LYS A 90 19.05 10.20 4.37
N LYS A 91 19.21 9.31 5.36
CA LYS A 91 20.40 8.44 5.47
C LYS A 91 20.61 7.56 4.26
N GLY A 92 19.53 7.01 3.68
CA GLY A 92 19.60 6.24 2.43
C GLY A 92 20.16 7.05 1.27
N LEU A 93 19.65 8.27 1.09
CA LEU A 93 20.14 9.21 0.08
C LEU A 93 21.62 9.59 0.31
N GLU A 94 22.02 9.84 1.56
CA GLU A 94 23.42 10.11 1.92
C GLU A 94 24.35 8.92 1.64
N ARG A 95 23.83 7.69 1.76
CA ARG A 95 24.53 6.44 1.43
C ARG A 95 24.54 6.14 -0.08
N GLY A 96 24.05 7.07 -0.91
CA GLY A 96 24.06 6.94 -2.37
C GLY A 96 22.96 6.05 -2.94
N MET A 97 21.94 5.70 -2.14
CA MET A 97 20.77 4.99 -2.66
C MET A 97 19.93 5.93 -3.52
N THR A 98 19.36 5.39 -4.58
CA THR A 98 18.41 6.11 -5.41
C THR A 98 17.07 6.27 -4.70
N ALA A 99 16.33 7.33 -5.04
CA ALA A 99 14.98 7.51 -4.51
C ALA A 99 14.04 6.34 -4.87
N GLN A 100 14.30 5.65 -5.99
CA GLN A 100 13.55 4.47 -6.41
C GLN A 100 13.77 3.28 -5.46
N GLU A 101 15.03 2.96 -5.15
CA GLU A 101 15.39 1.88 -4.22
C GLU A 101 14.76 2.11 -2.83
N ILE A 102 14.83 3.34 -2.32
CA ILE A 102 14.24 3.68 -1.00
C ILE A 102 12.72 3.47 -0.99
N VAL A 103 12.03 3.83 -2.07
CA VAL A 103 10.57 3.62 -2.18
C VAL A 103 10.23 2.14 -2.29
N PHE A 104 10.87 1.40 -3.20
CA PHE A 104 10.47 0.03 -3.51
C PHE A 104 11.00 -0.99 -2.51
N ASP A 105 12.28 -0.91 -2.14
CA ASP A 105 12.95 -1.90 -1.30
C ASP A 105 12.83 -1.61 0.21
N GLY A 106 12.49 -0.37 0.57
CA GLY A 106 12.25 0.05 1.96
C GLY A 106 10.77 0.29 2.27
N LEU A 107 10.25 1.43 1.85
CA LEU A 107 8.91 1.89 2.26
C LEU A 107 7.77 0.97 1.77
N SER A 108 7.83 0.55 0.49
CA SER A 108 6.82 -0.32 -0.10
C SER A 108 6.87 -1.73 0.49
N LEU A 109 8.06 -2.25 0.78
CA LEU A 109 8.24 -3.53 1.47
C LEU A 109 7.58 -3.50 2.86
N GLY A 110 7.77 -2.42 3.63
CA GLY A 110 7.13 -2.23 4.92
C GLY A 110 5.60 -2.24 4.83
N MET A 111 5.04 -1.54 3.83
CA MET A 111 3.60 -1.54 3.57
C MET A 111 3.08 -2.93 3.19
N LYS A 112 3.85 -3.70 2.41
CA LYS A 112 3.50 -5.07 2.01
C LYS A 112 3.40 -6.00 3.20
N ILE A 113 4.33 -5.89 4.15
CA ILE A 113 4.33 -6.66 5.39
C ILE A 113 3.11 -6.32 6.25
N VAL A 114 2.79 -5.03 6.42
CA VAL A 114 1.58 -4.60 7.15
C VAL A 114 0.31 -5.11 6.46
N GLY A 115 0.29 -5.13 5.13
CA GLY A 115 -0.81 -5.71 4.33
C GLY A 115 -0.98 -7.22 4.55
N ASP A 116 0.11 -7.97 4.55
CA ASP A 116 0.08 -9.41 4.83
C ASP A 116 -0.38 -9.69 6.28
N MET A 117 0.06 -8.90 7.25
CA MET A 117 -0.45 -8.98 8.63
C MET A 117 -1.96 -8.67 8.70
N TYR A 118 -2.45 -7.71 7.93
CA TYR A 118 -3.87 -7.40 7.84
C TYR A 118 -4.67 -8.59 7.26
N GLU A 119 -4.19 -9.21 6.17
CA GLU A 119 -4.83 -10.40 5.58
C GLU A 119 -4.86 -11.59 6.55
N ARG A 120 -3.82 -11.72 7.39
CA ARG A 120 -3.75 -12.74 8.45
C ARG A 120 -4.61 -12.43 9.67
N ASN A 121 -5.24 -11.26 9.73
CA ASN A 121 -6.01 -10.74 10.87
C ASN A 121 -5.11 -10.45 12.10
N GLU A 122 -3.83 -10.16 11.89
CA GLU A 122 -2.88 -9.75 12.93
C GLU A 122 -2.86 -8.22 13.13
N ARG A 123 -3.32 -7.46 12.12
CA ARG A 123 -3.46 -5.99 12.16
C ARG A 123 -4.84 -5.59 11.65
N PHE A 124 -5.31 -4.40 12.04
CA PHE A 124 -6.61 -3.86 11.63
C PHE A 124 -6.50 -2.83 10.51
N VAL A 125 -7.63 -2.41 9.91
CA VAL A 125 -7.64 -1.35 8.89
C VAL A 125 -7.05 -0.03 9.41
N THR A 126 -7.20 0.27 10.71
CA THR A 126 -6.61 1.45 11.35
C THR A 126 -5.08 1.43 11.33
N ASP A 127 -4.49 0.24 11.38
CA ASP A 127 -3.05 0.04 11.31
C ASP A 127 -2.52 0.32 9.91
N MET A 128 -3.22 -0.15 8.87
CA MET A 128 -2.90 0.20 7.48
C MET A 128 -2.95 1.72 7.25
N LEU A 129 -3.94 2.41 7.82
CA LEU A 129 -4.05 3.87 7.70
C LEU A 129 -2.90 4.62 8.38
N LYS A 130 -2.40 4.10 9.50
CA LYS A 130 -1.23 4.67 10.19
C LYS A 130 0.04 4.45 9.36
N ALA A 131 0.27 3.23 8.90
CA ALA A 131 1.40 2.89 8.02
C ALA A 131 1.42 3.75 6.74
N ALA A 132 0.25 3.99 6.13
CA ALA A 132 0.12 4.88 4.98
C ALA A 132 0.56 6.32 5.31
N LYS A 133 0.09 6.88 6.43
CA LYS A 133 0.50 8.21 6.90
C LYS A 133 2.01 8.30 7.18
N THR A 134 2.61 7.23 7.68
CA THR A 134 4.05 7.15 7.92
C THR A 134 4.83 7.19 6.60
N MET A 135 4.39 6.43 5.59
CA MET A 135 4.98 6.47 4.25
C MET A 135 4.82 7.86 3.60
N ASP A 136 3.64 8.48 3.72
CA ASP A 136 3.35 9.80 3.16
C ASP A 136 4.26 10.91 3.72
N LYS A 137 4.82 10.74 4.93
CA LYS A 137 5.78 11.70 5.51
C LYS A 137 7.14 11.66 4.83
N ALA A 138 7.56 10.52 4.27
CA ALA A 138 8.84 10.36 3.58
C ALA A 138 8.76 10.77 2.10
N MET A 139 7.59 10.60 1.47
CA MET A 139 7.37 10.89 0.04
C MET A 139 7.75 12.32 -0.40
N PRO A 140 7.48 13.41 0.34
CA PRO A 140 7.88 14.77 -0.06
C PRO A 140 9.37 14.95 -0.32
N ILE A 141 10.23 14.12 0.29
CA ILE A 141 11.68 14.13 0.06
C ILE A 141 12.02 13.39 -1.24
N LEU A 142 11.31 12.30 -1.53
CA LEU A 142 11.60 11.39 -2.63
C LEU A 142 10.98 11.85 -3.95
N THR A 143 9.77 12.43 -3.92
CA THR A 143 9.06 12.93 -5.10
C THR A 143 9.91 13.82 -6.01
N PRO A 144 10.56 14.91 -5.53
CA PRO A 144 11.36 15.77 -6.42
C PRO A 144 12.58 15.05 -7.01
N LEU A 145 13.16 14.08 -6.29
CA LEU A 145 14.31 13.30 -6.78
C LEU A 145 13.88 12.30 -7.86
N LEU A 146 12.69 11.72 -7.71
CA LEU A 146 12.07 10.86 -8.70
C LEU A 146 11.66 11.65 -9.97
N GLU A 147 11.23 12.91 -9.82
CA GLU A 147 10.96 13.81 -10.96
C GLU A 147 12.25 14.19 -11.69
N ALA A 148 13.30 14.53 -10.94
CA ALA A 148 14.58 14.97 -11.49
C ALA A 148 15.37 13.86 -12.18
N ALA A 149 15.14 12.59 -11.83
CA ALA A 149 15.71 11.44 -12.53
C ALA A 149 15.24 11.36 -14.00
N GLY A 150 14.17 12.07 -14.36
CA GLY A 150 13.69 12.18 -15.73
C GLY A 150 14.27 13.35 -16.50
N GLY A 151 15.39 13.10 -17.19
CA GLY A 151 15.97 14.04 -18.13
C GLY A 151 16.43 13.32 -19.38
N GLY A 152 16.08 13.85 -20.56
CA GLY A 152 16.69 13.40 -21.80
C GLY A 152 15.96 13.82 -23.06
N ASP A 153 15.04 12.99 -23.52
CA ASP A 153 14.48 13.11 -24.86
C ASP A 153 12.96 13.32 -24.81
N GLY A 154 12.45 14.10 -25.76
CA GLY A 154 11.05 14.53 -25.83
C GLY A 154 10.02 13.39 -25.78
N PRO A 155 8.72 13.71 -25.67
CA PRO A 155 7.72 12.76 -25.22
C PRO A 155 7.63 11.48 -26.09
N THR A 156 7.99 10.33 -25.50
CA THR A 156 7.98 9.00 -26.14
C THR A 156 6.55 8.57 -26.52
N GLY A 157 5.53 9.12 -25.85
CA GLY A 157 4.12 8.85 -26.08
C GLY A 157 3.22 9.56 -25.05
N THR A 158 1.90 9.53 -25.26
CA THR A 158 0.90 10.05 -24.29
C THR A 158 0.22 8.89 -23.56
N VAL A 159 0.22 8.93 -22.23
CA VAL A 159 -0.43 7.94 -21.36
C VAL A 159 -1.54 8.64 -20.58
N VAL A 160 -2.72 8.02 -20.53
CA VAL A 160 -3.84 8.48 -19.69
C VAL A 160 -3.95 7.54 -18.49
N VAL A 161 -3.97 8.10 -17.28
CA VAL A 161 -4.05 7.34 -16.03
C VAL A 161 -5.21 7.87 -15.20
N GLY A 162 -6.04 6.99 -14.65
CA GLY A 162 -7.12 7.35 -13.74
C GLY A 162 -7.47 6.18 -12.83
N LEU A 163 -8.03 6.47 -11.65
CA LEU A 163 -8.61 5.42 -10.81
C LEU A 163 -10.08 5.22 -11.15
N VAL A 164 -10.46 3.96 -11.32
CA VAL A 164 -11.85 3.54 -11.52
C VAL A 164 -12.75 4.10 -10.42
N ARG A 165 -13.96 4.51 -10.81
CA ARG A 165 -15.05 4.87 -9.89
C ARG A 165 -15.11 3.94 -8.66
N GLY A 166 -15.14 4.54 -7.48
CA GLY A 166 -15.14 3.86 -6.19
C GLY A 166 -13.76 3.65 -5.56
N ASN A 167 -12.67 3.82 -6.31
CA ASN A 167 -11.31 3.71 -5.78
C ASN A 167 -10.70 5.08 -5.47
N THR A 168 -10.35 5.30 -4.20
CA THR A 168 -9.73 6.54 -3.70
C THR A 168 -8.24 6.40 -3.38
N GLN A 169 -7.65 5.21 -3.51
CA GLN A 169 -6.24 4.95 -3.18
C GLN A 169 -5.33 5.43 -4.32
N ASP A 170 -4.71 6.60 -4.15
CA ASP A 170 -3.97 7.32 -5.19
C ASP A 170 -2.44 7.26 -5.07
N ILE A 171 -1.89 6.75 -3.97
CA ILE A 171 -0.43 6.62 -3.74
C ILE A 171 0.25 5.88 -4.90
N GLY A 172 -0.23 4.67 -5.22
CA GLY A 172 0.32 3.86 -6.31
C GLY A 172 0.15 4.51 -7.69
N LYS A 173 -1.03 5.11 -7.94
CA LYS A 173 -1.28 5.86 -9.19
C LYS A 173 -0.27 6.98 -9.37
N ASN A 174 -0.09 7.80 -8.33
CA ASN A 174 0.81 8.95 -8.37
C ASN A 174 2.26 8.53 -8.60
N LEU A 175 2.71 7.43 -7.97
CA LEU A 175 4.04 6.87 -8.19
C LEU A 175 4.22 6.41 -9.65
N VAL A 176 3.24 5.71 -10.22
CA VAL A 176 3.28 5.30 -11.64
C VAL A 176 3.29 6.51 -12.57
N CYS A 177 2.44 7.51 -12.34
CA CYS A 177 2.43 8.75 -13.11
C CYS A 177 3.79 9.45 -13.06
N LEU A 178 4.42 9.47 -11.89
CA LEU A 178 5.73 10.07 -11.67
C LEU A 178 6.83 9.31 -12.44
N MET A 179 6.86 7.98 -12.35
CA MET A 179 7.82 7.16 -13.10
C MET A 179 7.64 7.30 -14.61
N LEU A 180 6.41 7.34 -15.09
CA LEU A 180 6.12 7.55 -16.52
C LEU A 180 6.61 8.92 -17.00
N LYS A 181 6.36 9.98 -16.21
CA LYS A 181 6.90 11.32 -16.51
C LYS A 181 8.43 11.31 -16.51
N ALA A 182 9.04 10.64 -15.54
CA ALA A 182 10.50 10.53 -15.46
C ALA A 182 11.09 9.79 -16.68
N ASN A 183 10.37 8.81 -17.24
CA ASN A 183 10.78 8.10 -18.46
C ASN A 183 10.37 8.83 -19.76
N GLY A 184 10.04 10.13 -19.70
CA GLY A 184 9.74 10.93 -20.88
C GLY A 184 8.35 10.69 -21.47
N PHE A 185 7.37 10.16 -20.72
CA PHE A 185 5.98 10.08 -21.22
C PHE A 185 5.20 11.34 -20.87
N LYS A 186 4.30 11.76 -21.79
CA LYS A 186 3.28 12.75 -21.48
C LYS A 186 2.14 12.07 -20.73
N VAL A 187 2.05 12.29 -19.41
CA VAL A 187 1.00 11.68 -18.58
C VAL A 187 -0.17 12.64 -18.38
N ILE A 188 -1.37 12.19 -18.77
CA ILE A 188 -2.65 12.84 -18.48
C ILE A 188 -3.29 12.09 -17.30
N ASP A 189 -3.30 12.71 -16.14
CA ASP A 189 -3.91 12.17 -14.93
C ASP A 189 -5.36 12.63 -14.82
N MET A 190 -6.31 11.71 -14.98
CA MET A 190 -7.74 11.98 -14.84
C MET A 190 -8.17 12.10 -13.37
N GLY A 191 -7.27 11.81 -12.43
CA GLY A 191 -7.54 11.87 -11.00
C GLY A 191 -8.13 10.58 -10.45
N LYS A 192 -8.92 10.71 -9.39
CA LYS A 192 -9.53 9.58 -8.69
C LYS A 192 -11.04 9.55 -8.90
N ASN A 193 -11.61 8.34 -8.86
CA ASN A 193 -13.04 8.11 -8.96
C ASN A 193 -13.63 8.59 -10.31
N VAL A 194 -12.98 8.19 -11.41
CA VAL A 194 -13.34 8.57 -12.79
C VAL A 194 -14.04 7.43 -13.52
#